data_AF-A0A914HYN1-F1
#
_entry.id   AF-A0A914HYN1-F1
#
_cell.length_a   1.000
_cell.length_b   1.000
_cell.length_c   1.000
_cell.angle_alpha   90.00
_cell.angle_beta   90.00
_cell.angle_gamma   90.00
#
_symmetry.space_group_name_H-M   'P 1'
#
loop_
_entity.id
_entity.type
_entity.pdbx_description
1 polymer ?
#
loop_
_entity_poly.entity_id
_entity_poly.type
_entity_poly.pdbx_seq_one_letter_code
_entity_poly.pdbx_strand_id
1 'polypeptide(L)'
;MNTQQLDDLNSSLNVLLRTVKEDTSEFPPFDLLDEIKQCLEFLANSPKMLAKQRAEYISLSWPADLRVVLNRLFRTFKIPEEYIQSCYELSNCAAQSLGADWLKSSDAQFVRLLASLSSGRLRVLLDKPEDINMAQLIACLQLQEYFFGCVEDEQCWMSDDDATFVAKCCQEAAAFVFSYMAICARQMSNISLHMDLFLVLYRFICAFLSINGSAIIDATLLKEGLPPLIDVCKYCLSQRDASMSWFLLGNIPDFADPLPPDVLGLIMQYVGLVLSKLDTDKLALTQQVSELVERLVDRQGWYTEQTLTDLKQLADISHRLDAGHLTDLIISINLLWSNYATHYLH
;
A
#
# COMPACT_ATOMS: atom_id res chain seq x y z
N MET A 1 -12.48 -7.09 -24.30
CA MET A 1 -13.91 -7.28 -23.98
C MET A 1 -14.71 -6.18 -24.68
N ASN A 2 -15.80 -6.54 -25.36
CA ASN A 2 -16.76 -5.56 -25.89
C ASN A 2 -17.88 -5.30 -24.85
N THR A 3 -18.69 -4.26 -25.06
CA THR A 3 -19.76 -3.87 -24.10
C THR A 3 -20.75 -5.01 -23.85
N GLN A 4 -21.11 -5.78 -24.89
CA GLN A 4 -22.06 -6.90 -24.75
C GLN A 4 -21.57 -7.98 -23.78
N GLN A 5 -20.29 -8.39 -23.88
CA GLN A 5 -19.72 -9.39 -22.97
C GLN A 5 -19.75 -8.93 -21.50
N LEU A 6 -19.61 -7.62 -21.28
CA LEU A 6 -19.63 -7.03 -19.95
C LEU A 6 -21.06 -6.96 -19.39
N ASP A 7 -22.05 -6.68 -20.22
CA ASP A 7 -23.47 -6.68 -19.86
C ASP A 7 -23.97 -8.10 -19.56
N ASP A 8 -23.55 -9.09 -20.34
CA ASP A 8 -23.85 -10.51 -20.12
C ASP A 8 -23.26 -11.01 -18.79
N LEU A 9 -22.04 -10.58 -18.45
CA LEU A 9 -21.37 -10.91 -17.21
C LEU A 9 -22.07 -10.30 -16.00
N ASN A 10 -22.42 -9.01 -16.07
CA ASN A 10 -23.20 -8.33 -15.04
C ASN A 10 -24.59 -8.97 -14.85
N SER A 11 -25.23 -9.39 -15.94
CA SER A 11 -26.51 -10.11 -15.90
C SER A 11 -26.37 -11.47 -15.21
N SER A 12 -25.29 -12.20 -15.49
CA SER A 12 -24.98 -13.49 -14.84
C SER A 12 -24.75 -13.31 -13.34
N LEU A 13 -23.95 -12.32 -12.95
CA LEU A 13 -23.74 -11.98 -11.53
C LEU A 13 -25.05 -11.64 -10.81
N ASN A 14 -25.93 -10.86 -11.44
CA ASN A 14 -27.24 -10.53 -10.86
C ASN A 14 -28.09 -11.78 -10.61
N VAL A 15 -28.07 -12.76 -11.51
CA VAL A 15 -28.84 -14.01 -11.35
C VAL A 15 -28.25 -14.86 -10.25
N LEU A 16 -26.93 -15.14 -10.31
CA LEU A 16 -26.24 -16.00 -9.34
C LEU A 16 -26.37 -15.46 -7.91
N LEU A 17 -26.12 -14.15 -7.72
CA LEU A 17 -26.18 -13.53 -6.40
C LEU A 17 -27.61 -13.41 -5.87
N ARG A 18 -28.61 -13.24 -6.74
CA ARG A 18 -30.01 -13.28 -6.31
C ARG A 18 -30.38 -14.65 -5.77
N THR A 19 -30.00 -15.72 -6.48
CA THR A 19 -30.23 -17.11 -6.04
C THR A 19 -29.59 -17.37 -4.68
N VAL A 20 -28.33 -16.99 -4.50
CA VAL A 20 -27.59 -17.21 -3.24
C VAL A 20 -28.10 -16.33 -2.11
N LYS A 21 -28.57 -15.11 -2.41
CA LYS A 21 -29.14 -14.19 -1.41
C LYS A 21 -30.48 -14.69 -0.87
N GLU A 22 -31.37 -15.20 -1.73
CA GLU A 22 -32.71 -15.63 -1.38
C GLU A 22 -32.72 -16.91 -0.53
N ASP A 23 -31.83 -17.86 -0.82
CA ASP A 23 -31.66 -19.04 0.02
C ASP A 23 -30.81 -18.70 1.25
N THR A 24 -31.45 -18.74 2.42
CA THR A 24 -30.82 -18.48 3.73
C THR A 24 -30.80 -19.71 4.62
N SER A 25 -31.32 -20.84 4.12
CA SER A 25 -31.52 -22.06 4.93
C SER A 25 -30.22 -22.85 5.11
N GLU A 26 -29.33 -22.79 4.14
CA GLU A 26 -28.04 -23.48 4.12
C GLU A 26 -26.91 -22.52 3.68
N PHE A 27 -25.66 -22.99 3.81
CA PHE A 27 -24.55 -22.28 3.19
C PHE A 27 -24.70 -22.29 1.66
N PRO A 28 -24.29 -21.21 0.97
CA PRO A 28 -24.23 -21.21 -0.49
C PRO A 28 -23.38 -22.39 -0.99
N PRO A 29 -23.84 -23.12 -2.02
CA PRO A 29 -23.00 -24.11 -2.69
C PRO A 29 -21.66 -23.50 -3.12
N PHE A 30 -20.55 -24.18 -2.83
CA PHE A 30 -19.22 -23.68 -3.18
C PHE A 30 -19.05 -23.44 -4.67
N ASP A 31 -19.59 -24.32 -5.51
CA ASP A 31 -19.52 -24.18 -6.98
C ASP A 31 -20.14 -22.84 -7.44
N LEU A 32 -21.23 -22.41 -6.80
CA LEU A 32 -21.85 -21.11 -7.10
C LEU A 32 -20.98 -19.93 -6.61
N LEU A 33 -20.32 -20.07 -5.47
CA LEU A 33 -19.37 -19.03 -5.00
C LEU A 33 -18.15 -18.94 -5.92
N ASP A 34 -17.67 -20.07 -6.44
CA ASP A 34 -16.56 -20.10 -7.40
C ASP A 34 -16.97 -19.51 -8.76
N GLU A 35 -18.18 -19.80 -9.25
CA GLU A 35 -18.72 -19.16 -10.45
C GLU A 35 -18.82 -17.64 -10.29
N ILE A 36 -19.35 -17.16 -9.15
CA ILE A 36 -19.41 -15.72 -8.85
C ILE A 36 -17.99 -15.14 -8.82
N LYS A 37 -17.03 -15.83 -8.19
CA LYS A 37 -15.63 -15.41 -8.13
C LYS A 37 -15.03 -15.29 -9.53
N GLN A 38 -15.17 -16.31 -10.38
CA GLN A 38 -14.67 -16.28 -11.76
C GLN A 38 -15.25 -15.09 -12.53
N CYS A 39 -16.54 -14.79 -12.36
CA CYS A 39 -17.15 -13.62 -12.95
C CYS A 39 -16.52 -12.31 -12.45
N LEU A 40 -16.33 -12.17 -11.13
CA LEU A 40 -15.71 -10.98 -10.54
C LEU A 40 -14.23 -10.83 -10.92
N GLU A 41 -13.47 -11.92 -11.01
CA GLU A 41 -12.08 -11.90 -11.47
C GLU A 41 -11.98 -11.43 -12.93
N PHE A 42 -12.90 -11.86 -13.78
CA PHE A 42 -12.96 -11.40 -15.16
C PHE A 42 -13.26 -9.90 -15.27
N LEU A 43 -14.14 -9.38 -14.39
CA LEU A 43 -14.37 -7.95 -14.24
C LEU A 43 -13.10 -7.22 -13.75
N ALA A 44 -12.50 -7.67 -12.65
CA ALA A 44 -11.33 -7.04 -12.04
C ALA A 44 -10.15 -6.92 -13.02
N ASN A 45 -9.98 -7.90 -13.91
CA ASN A 45 -8.94 -7.90 -14.95
C ASN A 45 -9.27 -7.02 -16.18
N SER A 46 -10.38 -6.29 -16.17
CA SER A 46 -10.83 -5.40 -17.25
C SER A 46 -10.96 -3.91 -16.85
N PRO A 47 -9.96 -3.29 -16.19
CA PRO A 47 -10.09 -1.99 -15.52
C PRO A 47 -10.38 -0.82 -16.47
N LYS A 48 -9.86 -0.86 -17.72
CA LYS A 48 -10.03 0.23 -18.70
C LYS A 48 -11.48 0.44 -19.16
N MET A 49 -12.29 -0.62 -19.15
CA MET A 49 -13.71 -0.53 -19.50
C MET A 49 -14.55 -0.15 -18.27
N LEU A 50 -14.23 -0.73 -17.12
CA LEU A 50 -14.90 -0.43 -15.85
C LEU A 50 -14.76 1.05 -15.44
N ALA A 51 -13.60 1.68 -15.65
CA ALA A 51 -13.41 3.08 -15.30
C ALA A 51 -14.40 4.04 -16.00
N LYS A 52 -14.88 3.69 -17.20
CA LYS A 52 -15.84 4.52 -17.95
C LYS A 52 -17.30 4.31 -17.51
N GLN A 53 -17.60 3.18 -16.88
CA GLN A 53 -18.96 2.73 -16.57
C GLN A 53 -19.14 2.37 -15.09
N ARG A 54 -18.17 2.70 -14.23
CA ARG A 54 -18.19 2.36 -12.79
C ARG A 54 -19.46 2.85 -12.09
N ALA A 55 -19.90 4.07 -12.40
CA ALA A 55 -21.13 4.64 -11.86
C ALA A 55 -22.40 3.90 -12.30
N GLU A 56 -22.40 3.32 -13.50
CA GLU A 56 -23.50 2.49 -13.98
C GLU A 56 -23.48 1.13 -13.28
N TYR A 57 -22.31 0.51 -13.14
CA TYR A 57 -22.20 -0.83 -12.56
C TYR A 57 -22.42 -0.87 -11.05
N ILE A 58 -22.10 0.21 -10.35
CA ILE A 58 -22.41 0.27 -8.92
C ILE A 58 -23.91 0.36 -8.63
N SER A 59 -24.70 0.81 -9.61
CA SER A 59 -26.16 0.90 -9.53
C SER A 59 -26.89 -0.41 -9.82
N LEU A 60 -26.17 -1.44 -10.29
CA LEU A 60 -26.72 -2.78 -10.49
C LEU A 60 -27.09 -3.46 -9.16
N SER A 61 -27.83 -4.57 -9.22
CA SER A 61 -28.21 -5.32 -8.02
C SER A 61 -27.06 -6.12 -7.41
N TRP A 62 -26.21 -6.73 -8.22
CA TRP A 62 -25.17 -7.66 -7.76
C TRP A 62 -24.22 -7.06 -6.71
N PRO A 63 -23.76 -5.79 -6.78
CA PRO A 63 -22.85 -5.24 -5.77
C PRO A 63 -23.51 -5.18 -4.39
N ALA A 64 -24.80 -4.86 -4.33
CA ALA A 64 -25.58 -4.85 -3.09
C ALA A 64 -25.89 -6.26 -2.59
N ASP A 65 -26.28 -7.16 -3.50
CA ASP A 65 -26.61 -8.54 -3.17
C ASP A 65 -25.38 -9.30 -2.66
N LEU A 66 -24.21 -9.08 -3.26
CA LEU A 66 -22.94 -9.63 -2.78
C LEU A 66 -22.65 -9.19 -1.34
N ARG A 67 -22.87 -7.91 -1.00
CA ARG A 67 -22.67 -7.43 0.39
C ARG A 67 -23.61 -8.13 1.36
N VAL A 68 -24.86 -8.38 0.96
CA VAL A 68 -25.82 -9.14 1.80
C VAL A 68 -25.32 -10.56 2.04
N VAL A 69 -24.88 -11.26 0.99
CA VAL A 69 -24.35 -12.63 1.08
C VAL A 69 -23.10 -12.68 1.96
N LEU A 70 -22.13 -11.78 1.71
CA LEU A 70 -20.89 -11.71 2.48
C LEU A 70 -21.15 -11.37 3.95
N ASN A 71 -22.01 -10.39 4.24
CA ASN A 71 -22.36 -10.02 5.61
C ASN A 71 -23.00 -11.20 6.37
N ARG A 72 -23.86 -11.99 5.71
CA ARG A 72 -24.45 -13.20 6.29
C ARG A 72 -23.38 -14.25 6.61
N LEU A 73 -22.48 -14.52 5.66
CA LEU A 73 -21.40 -15.50 5.82
C LEU A 73 -20.45 -15.09 6.95
N PHE A 74 -19.93 -13.86 6.92
CA PHE A 74 -18.99 -13.37 7.94
C PHE A 74 -19.58 -13.33 9.35
N ARG A 75 -20.90 -13.18 9.50
CA ARG A 75 -21.58 -13.22 10.80
C ARG A 75 -21.93 -14.63 11.28
N THR A 76 -21.72 -15.65 10.44
CA THR A 76 -22.05 -17.03 10.79
C THR A 76 -20.99 -17.59 11.75
N PHE A 77 -21.44 -18.06 12.90
CA PHE A 77 -20.56 -18.66 13.90
C PHE A 77 -19.97 -19.98 13.37
N LYS A 78 -18.65 -20.20 13.56
CA LYS A 78 -17.92 -21.39 13.08
C LYS A 78 -18.06 -21.64 11.57
N ILE A 79 -17.99 -20.57 10.79
CA ILE A 79 -17.87 -20.67 9.33
C ILE A 79 -16.61 -21.50 8.96
N PRO A 80 -16.70 -22.46 8.02
CA PRO A 80 -15.54 -23.23 7.56
C PRO A 80 -14.48 -22.35 6.88
N GLU A 81 -13.22 -22.75 6.98
CA GLU A 81 -12.07 -21.98 6.47
C GLU A 81 -12.14 -21.69 4.97
N GLU A 82 -12.60 -22.67 4.19
CA GLU A 82 -12.86 -22.54 2.76
C GLU A 82 -13.86 -21.41 2.43
N TYR A 83 -14.93 -21.27 3.23
CA TYR A 83 -15.89 -20.16 3.05
C TYR A 83 -15.28 -18.83 3.46
N ILE A 84 -14.49 -18.80 4.54
CA ILE A 84 -13.75 -17.60 4.95
C ILE A 84 -12.87 -17.11 3.80
N GLN A 85 -12.09 -18.02 3.21
CA GLN A 85 -11.24 -17.73 2.06
C GLN A 85 -12.06 -17.18 0.88
N SER A 86 -13.13 -17.86 0.48
CA SER A 86 -14.00 -17.40 -0.61
C SER A 86 -14.59 -16.01 -0.32
N CYS A 87 -15.01 -15.72 0.91
CA CYS A 87 -15.54 -14.41 1.25
C CYS A 87 -14.50 -13.29 1.09
N TYR A 88 -13.25 -13.51 1.47
CA TYR A 88 -12.18 -12.51 1.26
C TYR A 88 -11.84 -12.35 -0.22
N GLU A 89 -11.75 -13.45 -0.98
CA GLU A 89 -11.48 -13.41 -2.41
C GLU A 89 -12.58 -12.66 -3.17
N LEU A 90 -13.85 -12.96 -2.88
CA LEU A 90 -15.01 -12.27 -3.44
C LEU A 90 -15.02 -10.78 -3.07
N SER A 91 -14.72 -10.45 -1.80
CA SER A 91 -14.64 -9.06 -1.35
C SER A 91 -13.54 -8.30 -2.08
N ASN A 92 -12.37 -8.91 -2.23
CA ASN A 92 -11.26 -8.30 -2.95
C ASN A 92 -11.58 -8.12 -4.44
N CYS A 93 -12.14 -9.12 -5.11
CA CYS A 93 -12.49 -9.00 -6.53
C CYS A 93 -13.56 -7.93 -6.78
N ALA A 94 -14.54 -7.81 -5.88
CA ALA A 94 -15.55 -6.75 -5.95
C ALA A 94 -14.93 -5.36 -5.75
N ALA A 95 -14.06 -5.20 -4.75
CA ALA A 95 -13.35 -3.95 -4.51
C ALA A 95 -12.38 -3.60 -5.65
N GLN A 96 -11.71 -4.57 -6.26
CA GLN A 96 -10.88 -4.35 -7.45
C GLN A 96 -11.70 -3.90 -8.66
N SER A 97 -12.88 -4.48 -8.85
CA SER A 97 -13.75 -4.15 -9.98
C SER A 97 -14.36 -2.74 -9.83
N LEU A 98 -14.88 -2.42 -8.65
CA LEU A 98 -15.69 -1.23 -8.42
C LEU A 98 -14.98 -0.12 -7.62
N GLY A 99 -13.78 -0.39 -7.10
CA GLY A 99 -13.04 0.53 -6.24
C GLY A 99 -13.66 0.68 -4.85
N ALA A 100 -13.17 1.70 -4.13
CA ALA A 100 -13.70 2.07 -2.81
C ALA A 100 -15.20 2.41 -2.86
N ASP A 101 -15.72 2.85 -4.00
CA ASP A 101 -17.14 3.19 -4.18
C ASP A 101 -18.06 2.02 -3.81
N TRP A 102 -17.65 0.77 -4.05
CA TRP A 102 -18.44 -0.41 -3.64
C TRP A 102 -18.57 -0.53 -2.12
N LEU A 103 -17.53 -0.16 -1.37
CA LEU A 103 -17.59 -0.09 0.09
C LEU A 103 -18.40 1.12 0.54
N LYS A 104 -18.24 2.27 -0.11
CA LYS A 104 -18.97 3.53 0.21
C LYS A 104 -20.48 3.43 -0.05
N SER A 105 -20.87 2.65 -1.05
CA SER A 105 -22.28 2.42 -1.40
C SER A 105 -22.96 1.39 -0.48
N SER A 106 -22.36 1.07 0.65
CA SER A 106 -22.85 0.08 1.62
C SER A 106 -23.19 0.73 2.95
N ASP A 107 -23.89 -0.03 3.81
CA ASP A 107 -24.04 0.35 5.20
C ASP A 107 -22.65 0.39 5.87
N ALA A 108 -22.34 1.49 6.58
CA ALA A 108 -21.10 1.65 7.34
C ALA A 108 -20.81 0.45 8.27
N GLN A 109 -21.85 -0.22 8.76
CA GLN A 109 -21.70 -1.44 9.57
C GLN A 109 -21.05 -2.59 8.81
N PHE A 110 -21.29 -2.73 7.51
CA PHE A 110 -20.62 -3.74 6.69
C PHE A 110 -19.12 -3.44 6.55
N VAL A 111 -18.77 -2.18 6.30
CA VAL A 111 -17.36 -1.75 6.18
C VAL A 111 -16.63 -1.95 7.51
N ARG A 112 -17.26 -1.62 8.63
CA ARG A 112 -16.70 -1.88 9.97
C ARG A 112 -16.44 -3.36 10.23
N LEU A 113 -17.41 -4.21 9.89
CA LEU A 113 -17.26 -5.65 10.01
C LEU A 113 -16.09 -6.14 9.17
N LEU A 114 -16.03 -5.75 7.90
CA LEU A 114 -15.03 -6.22 6.96
C LEU A 114 -13.62 -5.71 7.32
N ALA A 115 -13.48 -4.46 7.77
CA ALA A 115 -12.23 -3.90 8.25
C ALA A 115 -11.70 -4.64 9.47
N SER A 116 -12.54 -4.85 10.49
CA SER A 116 -12.18 -5.58 11.71
C SER A 116 -11.76 -7.03 11.40
N LEU A 117 -12.55 -7.74 10.59
CA LEU A 117 -12.25 -9.12 10.21
C LEU A 117 -10.98 -9.20 9.36
N SER A 118 -10.79 -8.30 8.40
CA SER A 118 -9.58 -8.27 7.57
C SER A 118 -8.32 -8.01 8.42
N SER A 119 -8.38 -7.08 9.39
CA SER A 119 -7.25 -6.82 10.29
C SER A 119 -6.93 -8.03 11.17
N GLY A 120 -7.96 -8.76 11.63
CA GLY A 120 -7.79 -10.04 12.33
C GLY A 120 -7.19 -11.13 11.43
N ARG A 121 -7.68 -11.25 10.20
CA ARG A 121 -7.22 -12.24 9.22
C ARG A 121 -5.76 -12.03 8.84
N LEU A 122 -5.32 -10.79 8.69
CA LEU A 122 -3.92 -10.45 8.42
C LEU A 122 -2.98 -11.06 9.47
N ARG A 123 -3.38 -11.03 10.75
CA ARG A 123 -2.59 -11.63 11.84
C ARG A 123 -2.50 -13.15 11.71
N VAL A 124 -3.61 -13.79 11.35
CA VAL A 124 -3.65 -15.25 11.14
C VAL A 124 -2.77 -15.65 9.95
N LEU A 125 -2.83 -14.89 8.85
CA LEU A 125 -2.05 -15.17 7.64
C LEU A 125 -0.54 -15.00 7.85
N LEU A 126 -0.13 -14.09 8.73
CA LEU A 126 1.28 -13.83 9.05
C LEU A 126 1.77 -14.58 10.29
N ASP A 127 0.96 -15.43 10.92
CA ASP A 127 1.34 -16.17 12.13
C ASP A 127 2.46 -17.20 11.87
N LYS A 128 2.50 -17.77 10.65
CA LYS A 128 3.48 -18.79 10.24
C LYS A 128 4.23 -18.37 8.99
N PRO A 129 5.40 -17.71 9.14
CA PRO A 129 6.18 -17.17 8.01
C PRO A 129 6.55 -18.18 6.92
N GLU A 130 6.73 -19.44 7.31
CA GLU A 130 7.17 -20.55 6.46
C GLU A 130 6.07 -21.08 5.51
N ASP A 131 4.80 -20.81 5.81
CA ASP A 131 3.63 -21.39 5.14
C ASP A 131 2.58 -20.31 4.80
N ILE A 132 3.07 -19.13 4.40
CA ILE A 132 2.21 -18.02 4.01
C ILE A 132 1.59 -18.31 2.65
N ASN A 133 0.26 -18.37 2.62
CA ASN A 133 -0.49 -18.31 1.38
C ASN A 133 -0.44 -16.88 0.81
N MET A 134 0.50 -16.64 -0.11
CA MET A 134 0.73 -15.32 -0.71
C MET A 134 -0.50 -14.75 -1.42
N ALA A 135 -1.30 -15.58 -2.08
CA ALA A 135 -2.51 -15.11 -2.77
C ALA A 135 -3.54 -14.54 -1.76
N GLN A 136 -3.75 -15.23 -0.65
CA GLN A 136 -4.65 -14.76 0.41
C GLN A 136 -4.09 -13.51 1.11
N LEU A 137 -2.77 -13.46 1.36
CA LEU A 137 -2.14 -12.28 1.94
C LEU A 137 -2.32 -11.04 1.06
N ILE A 138 -2.05 -11.18 -0.24
CA ILE A 138 -2.23 -10.08 -1.22
C ILE A 138 -3.68 -9.61 -1.22
N ALA A 139 -4.64 -10.52 -1.29
CA ALA A 139 -6.07 -10.17 -1.28
C ALA A 139 -6.47 -9.45 0.02
N CYS A 140 -5.96 -9.92 1.17
CA CYS A 140 -6.23 -9.31 2.47
C CYS A 140 -5.65 -7.88 2.56
N LEU A 141 -4.41 -7.68 2.10
CA LEU A 141 -3.75 -6.38 2.13
C LEU A 141 -4.35 -5.39 1.13
N GLN A 142 -4.70 -5.83 -0.07
CA GLN A 142 -5.42 -5.01 -1.04
C GLN A 142 -6.78 -4.56 -0.49
N LEU A 143 -7.49 -5.45 0.21
CA LEU A 143 -8.73 -5.08 0.90
C LEU A 143 -8.50 -4.01 1.96
N GLN A 144 -7.39 -4.08 2.71
CA GLN A 144 -6.99 -3.03 3.66
C GLN A 144 -6.71 -1.69 2.96
N GLU A 145 -6.03 -1.70 1.81
CA GLU A 145 -5.79 -0.49 1.01
C GLU A 145 -7.11 0.17 0.56
N TYR A 146 -8.15 -0.59 0.23
CA TYR A 146 -9.45 0.00 -0.10
C TYR A 146 -10.11 0.72 1.10
N PHE A 147 -9.82 0.31 2.34
CA PHE A 147 -10.32 1.03 3.52
C PHE A 147 -9.64 2.37 3.73
N PHE A 148 -8.40 2.55 3.25
CA PHE A 148 -7.76 3.87 3.25
C PHE A 148 -8.59 4.88 2.46
N GLY A 149 -8.99 4.51 1.24
CA GLY A 149 -9.86 5.34 0.38
C GLY A 149 -11.30 5.49 0.89
N CYS A 150 -11.72 4.72 1.89
CA CYS A 150 -12.99 4.93 2.58
C CYS A 150 -12.92 6.04 3.63
N VAL A 151 -11.78 6.16 4.32
CA VAL A 151 -11.57 7.13 5.42
C VAL A 151 -11.21 8.52 4.88
N GLU A 152 -10.47 8.60 3.78
CA GLU A 152 -10.03 9.89 3.19
C GLU A 152 -11.12 10.64 2.40
N ASP A 153 -12.37 10.18 2.40
CA ASP A 153 -13.40 10.72 1.52
C ASP A 153 -14.04 12.02 2.05
N GLU A 154 -14.03 13.06 1.22
CA GLU A 154 -14.64 14.38 1.48
C GLU A 154 -16.17 14.35 1.48
N GLN A 155 -16.80 13.26 1.00
CA GLN A 155 -18.26 13.19 0.80
C GLN A 155 -19.10 12.91 2.06
N CYS A 156 -18.50 12.88 3.26
CA CYS A 156 -19.19 12.65 4.55
C CYS A 156 -20.21 11.49 4.53
N TRP A 157 -19.87 10.38 3.86
CA TRP A 157 -20.79 9.25 3.68
C TRP A 157 -20.88 8.35 4.93
N MET A 158 -19.91 8.43 5.84
CA MET A 158 -19.86 7.72 7.12
C MET A 158 -19.83 8.69 8.30
N SER A 159 -20.27 8.24 9.48
CA SER A 159 -20.15 9.02 10.71
C SER A 159 -18.70 9.08 11.19
N ASP A 160 -18.34 10.12 11.97
CA ASP A 160 -17.00 10.25 12.56
C ASP A 160 -16.61 9.04 13.42
N ASP A 161 -17.58 8.44 14.13
CA ASP A 161 -17.36 7.24 14.95
C ASP A 161 -17.02 6.02 14.08
N ASP A 162 -17.73 5.84 12.96
CA ASP A 162 -17.46 4.74 12.04
C ASP A 162 -16.13 4.96 11.29
N ALA A 163 -15.83 6.20 10.89
CA ALA A 163 -14.57 6.59 10.27
C ALA A 163 -13.39 6.33 11.20
N THR A 164 -13.49 6.77 12.45
CA THR A 164 -12.49 6.55 13.49
C THR A 164 -12.28 5.05 13.73
N PHE A 165 -13.35 4.26 13.72
CA PHE A 165 -13.25 2.82 13.88
C PHE A 165 -12.48 2.16 12.72
N VAL A 166 -12.82 2.51 11.48
CA VAL A 166 -12.14 1.97 10.29
C VAL A 166 -10.68 2.41 10.25
N ALA A 167 -10.41 3.69 10.52
CA ALA A 167 -9.05 4.24 10.60
C ALA A 167 -8.21 3.50 11.65
N LYS A 168 -8.78 3.20 12.82
CA LYS A 168 -8.11 2.41 13.86
C LYS A 168 -7.81 0.98 13.38
N CYS A 169 -8.73 0.32 12.67
CA CYS A 169 -8.48 -1.01 12.11
C CYS A 169 -7.32 -1.01 11.10
N CYS A 170 -7.26 0.02 10.25
CA CYS A 170 -6.18 0.25 9.29
C CYS A 170 -4.84 0.50 9.98
N GLN A 171 -4.83 1.39 10.98
CA GLN A 171 -3.66 1.70 11.81
C GLN A 171 -3.12 0.44 12.49
N GLU A 172 -4.00 -0.35 13.13
CA GLU A 172 -3.61 -1.60 13.80
C GLU A 172 -3.04 -2.64 12.83
N ALA A 173 -3.57 -2.72 11.61
CA ALA A 173 -3.04 -3.59 10.56
C ALA A 173 -1.65 -3.14 10.10
N ALA A 174 -1.47 -1.84 9.82
CA ALA A 174 -0.18 -1.28 9.43
C ALA A 174 0.87 -1.44 10.55
N ALA A 175 0.51 -1.13 11.79
CA ALA A 175 1.37 -1.32 12.95
C ALA A 175 1.80 -2.79 13.10
N PHE A 176 0.87 -3.72 12.93
CA PHE A 176 1.19 -5.15 12.96
C PHE A 176 2.20 -5.52 11.85
N VAL A 177 2.02 -5.03 10.62
CA VAL A 177 2.96 -5.29 9.51
C VAL A 177 4.34 -4.70 9.78
N PHE A 178 4.43 -3.47 10.29
CA PHE A 178 5.71 -2.87 10.70
C PHE A 178 6.43 -3.75 11.74
N SER A 179 5.70 -4.18 12.78
CA SER A 179 6.24 -5.03 13.84
C SER A 179 6.71 -6.38 13.29
N TYR A 180 5.88 -7.00 12.45
CA TYR A 180 6.16 -8.28 11.82
C TYR A 180 7.43 -8.22 10.96
N MET A 181 7.57 -7.19 10.10
CA MET A 181 8.77 -7.00 9.28
C MET A 181 10.02 -6.80 10.15
N ALA A 182 9.93 -6.01 11.21
CA ALA A 182 11.04 -5.79 12.14
C ALA A 182 11.47 -7.09 12.85
N ILE A 183 10.51 -7.90 13.30
CA ILE A 183 10.78 -9.19 13.94
C ILE A 183 11.43 -10.16 12.94
N CYS A 184 10.86 -10.29 11.74
CA CYS A 184 11.39 -11.17 10.70
C CYS A 184 12.81 -10.77 10.32
N ALA A 185 13.10 -9.48 10.15
CA ALA A 185 14.44 -9.00 9.83
C ALA A 185 15.49 -9.31 10.92
N ARG A 186 15.08 -9.39 12.19
CA ARG A 186 15.97 -9.76 13.31
C ARG A 186 16.22 -11.27 13.39
N GLN A 187 15.22 -12.08 13.05
CA GLN A 187 15.23 -13.53 13.24
C GLN A 187 15.68 -14.30 12.00
N MET A 188 15.40 -13.78 10.80
CA MET A 188 15.75 -14.39 9.54
C MET A 188 17.14 -13.94 9.12
N SER A 189 18.09 -14.88 9.05
CA SER A 189 19.47 -14.61 8.66
C SER A 189 19.63 -14.15 7.21
N ASN A 190 18.58 -14.28 6.38
CA ASN A 190 18.61 -13.85 4.99
C ASN A 190 17.24 -13.42 4.45
N ILE A 191 16.94 -12.11 4.54
CA ILE A 191 15.71 -11.48 4.00
C ILE A 191 15.51 -11.79 2.50
N SER A 192 16.58 -12.03 1.75
CA SER A 192 16.48 -12.30 0.30
C SER A 192 15.73 -13.58 -0.05
N LEU A 193 15.68 -14.57 0.85
CA LEU A 193 14.91 -15.80 0.65
C LEU A 193 13.39 -15.58 0.77
N HIS A 194 12.98 -14.49 1.42
CA HIS A 194 11.58 -14.14 1.63
C HIS A 194 11.21 -12.81 0.93
N MET A 195 11.98 -12.41 -0.09
CA MET A 195 11.83 -11.09 -0.70
C MET A 195 10.42 -10.86 -1.26
N ASP A 196 9.76 -11.88 -1.80
CA ASP A 196 8.39 -11.78 -2.31
C ASP A 196 7.39 -11.35 -1.21
N LEU A 197 7.50 -11.93 -0.02
CA LEU A 197 6.71 -11.52 1.15
C LEU A 197 7.00 -10.06 1.51
N PHE A 198 8.27 -9.73 1.64
CA PHE A 198 8.71 -8.38 2.02
C PHE A 198 8.29 -7.32 0.99
N LEU A 199 8.28 -7.64 -0.30
CA LEU A 199 7.78 -6.76 -1.37
C LEU A 199 6.28 -6.48 -1.23
N VAL A 200 5.49 -7.51 -0.92
CA VAL A 200 4.04 -7.35 -0.71
C VAL A 200 3.77 -6.48 0.52
N LEU A 201 4.45 -6.75 1.64
CA LEU A 201 4.31 -5.95 2.86
C LEU A 201 4.81 -4.51 2.67
N TYR A 202 5.91 -4.33 1.96
CA TYR A 202 6.47 -3.01 1.61
C TYR A 202 5.48 -2.17 0.81
N ARG A 203 4.83 -2.75 -0.20
CA ARG A 203 3.81 -2.06 -1.00
C ARG A 203 2.65 -1.57 -0.13
N PHE A 204 2.14 -2.42 0.74
CA PHE A 204 1.07 -2.08 1.66
C PHE A 204 1.48 -0.93 2.61
N ILE A 205 2.66 -1.01 3.21
CA ILE A 205 3.17 0.07 4.07
C ILE A 205 3.33 1.37 3.28
N CYS A 206 3.86 1.33 2.06
CA CYS A 206 3.96 2.52 1.23
C CYS A 206 2.59 3.13 0.89
N ALA A 207 1.56 2.31 0.63
CA ALA A 207 0.19 2.79 0.44
C ALA A 207 -0.38 3.44 1.72
N PHE A 208 -0.03 2.90 2.89
CA PHE A 208 -0.40 3.52 4.16
C PHE A 208 0.37 4.83 4.43
N LEU A 209 1.63 4.91 4.03
CA LEU A 209 2.43 6.14 4.15
C LEU A 209 2.00 7.23 3.16
N SER A 210 1.42 6.88 2.01
CA SER A 210 0.93 7.86 1.04
C SER A 210 -0.25 8.68 1.56
N ILE A 211 -0.97 8.15 2.55
CA ILE A 211 -2.10 8.80 3.22
C ILE A 211 -1.67 9.47 4.55
N ASN A 212 -0.38 9.80 4.69
CA ASN A 212 0.21 10.36 5.92
C ASN A 212 0.06 9.44 7.15
N GLY A 213 0.01 8.12 6.94
CA GLY A 213 -0.15 7.14 8.02
C GLY A 213 1.00 7.12 9.04
N SER A 214 2.17 7.68 8.70
CA SER A 214 3.29 7.85 9.63
C SER A 214 2.90 8.63 10.89
N ALA A 215 2.02 9.63 10.76
CA ALA A 215 1.59 10.49 11.86
C ALA A 215 0.78 9.78 12.95
N ILE A 216 0.22 8.60 12.66
CA ILE A 216 -0.63 7.85 13.57
C ILE A 216 0.01 6.54 14.06
N ILE A 217 1.30 6.30 13.75
CA ILE A 217 2.04 5.13 14.23
C ILE A 217 3.01 5.54 15.34
N ASP A 218 3.22 4.65 16.30
CA ASP A 218 4.20 4.86 17.36
C ASP A 218 5.61 5.05 16.77
N ALA A 219 6.30 6.09 17.22
CA ALA A 219 7.62 6.45 16.71
C ALA A 219 8.68 5.35 16.93
N THR A 220 8.56 4.56 18.00
CA THR A 220 9.44 3.40 18.25
C THR A 220 9.22 2.34 17.18
N LEU A 221 7.96 2.08 16.83
CA LEU A 221 7.62 1.08 15.82
C LEU A 221 8.10 1.49 14.43
N LEU A 222 7.94 2.77 14.07
CA LEU A 222 8.51 3.33 12.83
C LEU A 222 10.03 3.14 12.79
N LYS A 223 10.72 3.45 13.89
CA LYS A 223 12.17 3.27 14.00
C LYS A 223 12.61 1.82 13.84
N GLU A 224 11.87 0.88 14.45
CA GLU A 224 12.20 -0.55 14.35
C GLU A 224 11.91 -1.15 12.96
N GLY A 225 10.85 -0.69 12.30
CA GLY A 225 10.44 -1.18 10.98
C GLY A 225 11.14 -0.50 9.80
N LEU A 226 11.78 0.66 9.99
CA LEU A 226 12.45 1.39 8.91
C LEU A 226 13.61 0.62 8.25
N PRO A 227 14.53 -0.05 8.97
CA PRO A 227 15.63 -0.77 8.35
C PRO A 227 15.20 -1.82 7.28
N PRO A 228 14.29 -2.77 7.57
CA PRO A 228 13.85 -3.71 6.54
C PRO A 228 13.13 -3.03 5.37
N LEU A 229 12.40 -1.95 5.59
CA LEU A 229 11.78 -1.19 4.50
C LEU A 229 12.82 -0.53 3.58
N ILE A 230 13.91 -0.01 4.15
CA ILE A 230 15.04 0.51 3.39
C ILE A 230 15.70 -0.59 2.55
N ASP A 231 15.89 -1.79 3.12
CA ASP A 231 16.51 -2.91 2.40
C ASP A 231 15.65 -3.35 1.20
N VAL A 232 14.32 -3.43 1.38
CA VAL A 232 13.40 -3.73 0.28
C VAL A 232 13.39 -2.60 -0.76
N CYS A 233 13.42 -1.34 -0.33
CA CYS A 233 13.49 -0.20 -1.23
C CYS A 233 14.78 -0.21 -2.07
N LYS A 234 15.94 -0.50 -1.45
CA LYS A 234 17.24 -0.70 -2.14
C LYS A 234 17.13 -1.80 -3.18
N TYR A 235 16.52 -2.94 -2.82
CA TYR A 235 16.28 -4.03 -3.74
C TYR A 235 15.42 -3.58 -4.94
N CYS A 236 14.28 -2.94 -4.72
CA CYS A 236 13.41 -2.42 -5.79
C CYS A 236 14.17 -1.49 -6.76
N LEU A 237 14.93 -0.52 -6.22
CA LEU A 237 15.71 0.41 -7.05
C LEU A 237 16.80 -0.30 -7.85
N SER A 238 17.43 -1.34 -7.28
CA SER A 238 18.41 -2.17 -8.01
C SER A 238 17.76 -2.92 -9.19
N GLN A 239 16.50 -3.32 -9.05
CA GLN A 239 15.67 -3.91 -10.10
C GLN A 239 15.09 -2.88 -11.06
N ARG A 240 15.53 -1.62 -10.96
CA ARG A 240 15.00 -0.49 -11.72
C ARG A 240 13.50 -0.29 -11.50
N ASP A 241 12.98 -0.51 -10.29
CA ASP A 241 11.61 -0.14 -9.92
C ASP A 241 11.65 0.96 -8.83
N ALA A 242 11.05 2.11 -9.15
CA ALA A 242 10.97 3.28 -8.26
C ALA A 242 9.53 3.64 -7.90
N SER A 243 8.55 2.81 -8.29
CA SER A 243 7.12 3.14 -8.23
C SER A 243 6.63 3.50 -6.83
N MET A 244 7.12 2.81 -5.79
CA MET A 244 6.71 3.03 -4.41
C MET A 244 7.75 3.76 -3.55
N SER A 245 8.98 3.95 -4.08
CA SER A 245 10.12 4.45 -3.30
C SER A 245 9.85 5.81 -2.68
N TRP A 246 9.16 6.71 -3.38
CA TRP A 246 8.87 8.05 -2.86
C TRP A 246 7.96 8.03 -1.62
N PHE A 247 7.00 7.10 -1.55
CA PHE A 247 6.10 7.04 -0.39
C PHE A 247 6.84 6.64 0.89
N LEU A 248 7.93 5.87 0.78
CA LEU A 248 8.85 5.68 1.89
C LEU A 248 9.74 6.91 2.10
N LEU A 249 10.47 7.34 1.05
CA LEU A 249 11.50 8.37 1.14
C LEU A 249 10.95 9.72 1.63
N GLY A 250 9.81 10.17 1.10
CA GLY A 250 9.17 11.43 1.47
C GLY A 250 8.68 11.47 2.92
N ASN A 251 8.44 10.29 3.52
CA ASN A 251 8.03 10.17 4.92
C ASN A 251 9.22 9.99 5.88
N ILE A 252 10.45 9.76 5.39
CA ILE A 252 11.65 9.55 6.25
C ILE A 252 11.84 10.63 7.33
N PRO A 253 11.59 11.93 7.07
CA PRO A 253 11.75 12.95 8.11
C PRO A 253 10.83 12.75 9.33
N ASP A 254 9.71 12.04 9.14
CA ASP A 254 8.74 11.78 10.21
C ASP A 254 9.14 10.56 11.06
N PHE A 255 10.14 9.77 10.63
CA PHE A 255 10.69 8.67 11.42
C PHE A 255 11.59 9.19 12.54
N ALA A 256 11.62 8.51 13.67
CA ALA A 256 12.46 8.88 14.81
C ALA A 256 13.95 8.56 14.58
N ASP A 257 14.82 9.32 15.25
CA ASP A 257 16.27 9.13 15.20
C ASP A 257 16.78 7.91 16.00
N PRO A 258 17.97 7.37 15.64
CA PRO A 258 18.74 7.70 14.44
C PRO A 258 18.16 7.01 13.21
N LEU A 259 18.28 7.66 12.06
CA LEU A 259 18.01 7.04 10.76
C LEU A 259 19.08 5.98 10.42
N PRO A 260 18.73 4.95 9.63
CA PRO A 260 19.70 3.99 9.13
C PRO A 260 20.80 4.66 8.29
N PRO A 261 22.02 4.10 8.25
CA PRO A 261 23.10 4.66 7.48
C PRO A 261 22.80 4.63 5.98
N ASP A 262 23.30 5.63 5.27
CA ASP A 262 23.21 5.76 3.81
C ASP A 262 21.79 5.90 3.23
N VAL A 263 20.87 6.52 3.99
CA VAL A 263 19.58 7.00 3.45
C VAL A 263 19.81 8.00 2.31
N LEU A 264 20.85 8.84 2.41
CA LEU A 264 21.19 9.79 1.34
C LEU A 264 21.56 9.08 0.03
N GLY A 265 22.30 7.96 0.10
CA GLY A 265 22.66 7.18 -1.08
C GLY A 265 21.44 6.55 -1.73
N LEU A 266 20.48 6.12 -0.91
CA LEU A 266 19.19 5.63 -1.40
C LEU A 266 18.39 6.72 -2.13
N ILE A 267 18.33 7.93 -1.59
CA ILE A 267 17.68 9.08 -2.24
C ILE A 267 18.35 9.36 -3.59
N MET A 268 19.68 9.33 -3.65
CA MET A 268 20.41 9.53 -4.91
C MET A 268 20.17 8.43 -5.93
N GLN A 269 20.08 7.17 -5.50
CA GLN A 269 19.74 6.06 -6.37
C GLN A 269 18.33 6.24 -6.97
N TYR A 270 17.36 6.68 -6.16
CA TYR A 270 16.01 7.00 -6.61
C TYR A 270 16.02 8.13 -7.65
N VAL A 271 16.67 9.25 -7.36
CA VAL A 271 16.76 10.39 -8.28
C VAL A 271 17.40 9.99 -9.60
N GLY A 272 18.53 9.28 -9.55
CA GLY A 272 19.22 8.79 -10.75
C GLY A 272 18.32 7.90 -11.60
N LEU A 273 17.55 7.01 -10.97
CA LEU A 273 16.63 6.13 -11.68
C LEU A 273 15.44 6.87 -12.31
N VAL A 274 14.81 7.80 -11.58
CA VAL A 274 13.68 8.59 -12.11
C VAL A 274 14.12 9.50 -13.25
N LEU A 275 15.28 10.17 -13.13
CA LEU A 275 15.85 10.99 -14.19
C LEU A 275 16.20 10.18 -15.44
N SER A 276 16.58 8.90 -15.28
CA SER A 276 16.90 8.01 -16.40
C SER A 276 15.68 7.50 -17.17
N LYS A 277 14.49 7.53 -16.56
CA LYS A 277 13.31 6.83 -17.08
C LYS A 277 12.37 7.67 -17.95
N LEU A 278 12.27 8.99 -17.78
CA LEU A 278 11.22 9.77 -18.45
C LEU A 278 11.56 11.25 -18.70
N ASP A 279 10.89 11.81 -19.71
CA ASP A 279 10.49 13.22 -19.91
C ASP A 279 9.67 13.78 -18.72
N THR A 280 10.08 13.45 -17.49
CA THR A 280 9.45 13.92 -16.25
C THR A 280 9.80 15.39 -16.07
N ASP A 281 8.91 16.15 -15.42
CA ASP A 281 9.22 17.51 -15.00
C ASP A 281 10.37 17.49 -13.98
N LYS A 282 11.59 17.62 -14.49
CA LYS A 282 12.84 17.56 -13.70
C LYS A 282 12.83 18.60 -12.59
N LEU A 283 12.12 19.72 -12.80
CA LEU A 283 11.97 20.76 -11.80
C LEU A 283 11.18 20.25 -10.58
N ALA A 284 10.03 19.63 -10.80
CA ALA A 284 9.19 19.12 -9.71
C ALA A 284 9.91 18.05 -8.87
N LEU A 285 10.61 17.11 -9.52
CA LEU A 285 11.41 16.11 -8.82
C LEU A 285 12.53 16.75 -8.01
N THR A 286 13.22 17.73 -8.58
CA THR A 286 14.37 18.37 -7.91
C THR A 286 13.91 19.19 -6.70
N GLN A 287 12.78 19.90 -6.80
CA GLN A 287 12.18 20.61 -5.68
C GLN A 287 11.81 19.67 -4.54
N GLN A 288 11.09 18.57 -4.84
CA GLN A 288 10.70 17.57 -3.84
C GLN A 288 11.91 16.98 -3.10
N VAL A 289 12.98 16.66 -3.83
CA VAL A 289 14.21 16.12 -3.22
C VAL A 289 14.93 17.16 -2.39
N SER A 290 14.98 18.43 -2.84
CA SER A 290 15.61 19.52 -2.10
C SER A 290 14.89 19.75 -0.76
N GLU A 291 13.55 19.82 -0.78
CA GLU A 291 12.74 19.93 0.43
C GLU A 291 12.96 18.75 1.39
N LEU A 292 13.05 17.52 0.86
CA LEU A 292 13.36 16.34 1.67
C LEU A 292 14.74 16.44 2.33
N VAL A 293 15.77 16.84 1.58
CA VAL A 293 17.13 16.99 2.10
C VAL A 293 17.21 18.09 3.15
N GLU A 294 16.54 19.22 2.93
CA GLU A 294 16.47 20.31 3.90
C GLU A 294 15.83 19.87 5.22
N ARG A 295 14.74 19.08 5.17
CA ARG A 295 14.11 18.51 6.37
C ARG A 295 15.01 17.54 7.14
N LEU A 296 16.05 17.00 6.50
CA LEU A 296 16.98 16.04 7.11
C LEU A 296 18.34 16.65 7.47
N VAL A 297 18.59 17.93 7.14
CA VAL A 297 19.94 18.55 7.19
C VAL A 297 20.56 18.53 8.59
N ASP A 298 19.73 18.66 9.62
CA ASP A 298 20.15 18.70 11.03
C ASP A 298 20.29 17.30 11.65
N ARG A 299 19.89 16.24 10.92
CA ARG A 299 20.00 14.86 11.39
C ARG A 299 21.40 14.31 11.18
N GLN A 300 21.88 13.52 12.15
CA GLN A 300 23.21 12.92 12.12
C GLN A 300 23.16 11.45 11.66
N GLY A 301 24.21 11.01 10.95
CA GLY A 301 24.47 9.59 10.69
C GLY A 301 23.67 8.92 9.56
N TRP A 302 22.88 9.67 8.79
CA TRP A 302 22.05 9.12 7.70
C TRP A 302 22.72 9.15 6.31
N TYR A 303 23.99 9.54 6.27
CA TYR A 303 24.84 9.59 5.07
C TYR A 303 26.25 9.08 5.40
N THR A 304 26.99 8.64 4.37
CA THR A 304 28.40 8.23 4.51
C THR A 304 29.32 9.22 3.80
N GLU A 305 30.61 9.20 4.15
CA GLU A 305 31.63 10.00 3.45
C GLU A 305 31.65 9.71 1.93
N GLN A 306 31.48 8.44 1.56
CA GLN A 306 31.41 8.03 0.17
C GLN A 306 30.22 8.68 -0.53
N THR A 307 29.03 8.60 0.08
CA THR A 307 27.80 9.18 -0.43
C THR A 307 27.93 10.69 -0.63
N LEU A 308 28.51 11.39 0.34
CA LEU A 308 28.76 12.82 0.25
C LEU A 308 29.76 13.17 -0.87
N THR A 309 30.77 12.32 -1.07
CA THR A 309 31.77 12.49 -2.14
C THR A 309 31.15 12.30 -3.52
N ASP A 310 30.34 11.26 -3.70
CA ASP A 310 29.62 10.98 -4.95
C ASP A 310 28.64 12.13 -5.28
N LEU A 311 28.00 12.69 -4.25
CA LEU A 311 27.13 13.85 -4.37
C LEU A 311 27.85 15.13 -4.80
N LYS A 312 29.05 15.39 -4.27
CA LYS A 312 29.89 16.50 -4.73
C LYS A 312 30.27 16.37 -6.20
N GLN A 313 30.64 15.16 -6.63
CA GLN A 313 30.96 14.91 -8.04
C GLN A 313 29.75 15.16 -8.95
N LEU A 314 28.55 14.74 -8.52
CA LEU A 314 27.31 15.03 -9.23
C LEU A 314 27.01 16.54 -9.28
N ALA A 315 27.12 17.25 -8.16
CA ALA A 315 26.91 18.70 -8.09
C ALA A 315 27.87 19.47 -9.01
N ASP A 316 29.14 19.09 -9.05
CA ASP A 316 30.16 19.70 -9.91
C ASP A 316 29.90 19.45 -11.40
N ILE A 317 29.35 18.29 -11.76
CA ILE A 317 28.93 17.98 -13.13
C ILE A 317 27.67 18.77 -13.51
N SER A 318 26.70 18.90 -12.60
CA SER A 318 25.46 19.64 -12.80
C SER A 318 25.66 21.15 -12.92
N HIS A 319 26.58 21.74 -12.14
CA HIS A 319 26.98 23.15 -12.28
C HIS A 319 27.56 23.47 -13.66
N ARG A 320 28.18 22.50 -14.34
CA ARG A 320 28.75 22.67 -15.68
C ARG A 320 27.73 22.52 -16.81
N LEU A 321 26.53 22.00 -16.52
CA LEU A 321 25.49 21.69 -17.50
C LEU A 321 24.41 22.79 -17.63
N ASP A 322 24.56 23.92 -16.96
CA ASP A 322 23.66 25.09 -17.03
C ASP A 322 22.17 24.74 -16.84
N ALA A 323 21.89 23.75 -15.98
CA ALA A 323 20.55 23.37 -15.59
C ALA A 323 20.22 24.09 -14.27
N GLY A 324 19.71 25.33 -14.36
CA GLY A 324 19.29 26.14 -13.20
C GLY A 324 18.34 25.42 -12.23
N HIS A 325 17.74 24.31 -12.68
CA HIS A 325 16.88 23.41 -11.91
C HIS A 325 17.57 22.62 -10.79
N LEU A 326 18.91 22.47 -10.80
CA LEU A 326 19.67 21.72 -9.78
C LEU A 326 20.28 22.61 -8.69
N THR A 327 20.10 23.92 -8.78
CA THR A 327 20.73 24.90 -7.86
C THR A 327 20.29 24.70 -6.42
N ASP A 328 18.98 24.52 -6.19
CA ASP A 328 18.42 24.33 -4.84
C ASP A 328 18.93 23.04 -4.21
N LEU A 329 18.92 21.95 -4.99
CA LEU A 329 19.47 20.67 -4.54
C LEU A 329 20.96 20.81 -4.18
N ILE A 330 21.76 21.49 -5.02
CA ILE A 330 23.18 21.75 -4.76
C ILE A 330 23.38 22.58 -3.48
N ILE A 331 22.52 23.56 -3.19
CA ILE A 331 22.56 24.34 -1.95
C ILE A 331 22.31 23.43 -0.75
N SER A 332 21.26 22.61 -0.78
CA SER A 332 20.96 21.66 0.32
C SER A 332 22.10 20.66 0.54
N ILE A 333 22.76 20.22 -0.53
CA ILE A 333 23.94 19.32 -0.47
C ILE A 333 25.16 20.01 0.15
N ASN A 334 25.42 21.27 -0.20
CA ASN A 334 26.52 22.02 0.38
C ASN A 334 26.32 22.28 1.88
N LEU A 335 25.07 22.48 2.32
CA LEU A 335 24.71 22.57 3.74
C LEU A 335 25.02 21.25 4.49
N LEU A 336 24.66 20.10 3.90
CA LEU A 336 24.99 18.78 4.47
C LEU A 336 26.51 18.59 4.64
N TRP A 337 27.30 18.99 3.64
CA TRP A 337 28.76 18.86 3.72
C TRP A 337 29.35 19.73 4.83
N SER A 338 28.83 20.95 4.99
CA SER A 338 29.24 21.86 6.07
C SER A 338 28.98 21.22 7.43
N ASN A 339 27.78 20.65 7.64
CA ASN A 339 27.41 19.96 8.88
C ASN A 339 28.31 18.74 9.15
N TYR A 340 28.62 17.93 8.14
CA TYR A 340 29.54 16.79 8.30
C TYR A 340 30.95 17.24 8.73
N ALA A 341 31.49 18.27 8.07
CA ALA A 341 32.83 18.78 8.39
C ALA A 341 32.90 19.33 9.83
N THR A 342 31.84 19.98 10.31
CA THR A 342 31.77 20.48 11.69
C THR A 342 31.69 19.37 12.72
N HIS A 343 31.02 18.26 12.42
CA HIS A 343 30.75 17.19 13.41
C HIS A 343 31.73 16.01 13.38
N TYR A 344 32.44 15.76 12.28
CA TYR A 344 33.21 14.52 12.08
C TYR A 344 34.66 14.70 11.61
N LEU A 345 35.09 15.91 11.23
CA LEU A 345 36.48 16.20 10.79
C LEU A 345 37.31 16.98 11.84
N HIS A 346 36.80 17.06 13.07
CA HIS A 346 37.51 17.54 14.26
C HIS A 346 37.59 16.41 15.29
#